data_AF-A0A0D8BBS7-F1
#
_entry.id   AF-A0A0D8BBS7-F1
#
_cell.length_a   1.000
_cell.length_b   1.000
_cell.length_c   1.000
_cell.angle_alpha   90.00
_cell.angle_beta   90.00
_cell.angle_gamma   90.00
#
_symmetry.space_group_name_H-M   'P 1'
#
loop_
_entity.id
_entity.type
_entity.pdbx_description
1 polymer ?
#
loop_
_entity_poly.entity_id
_entity_poly.type
_entity_poly.pdbx_seq_one_letter_code
_entity_poly.pdbx_strand_id
1 'polypeptide(L)' 'MEWRCASLWWPYDRTWLVATEIDGYATYLGASHAAIDAVLADPTLDAVAAHPTTPLDPSYG' A
#
# COMPACT_ATOMS: atom_id res chain seq x y z
N MET A 1 -15.70 -0.34 16.19
CA MET A 1 -14.85 0.85 16.31
C MET A 1 -14.49 1.27 14.89
N GLU A 2 -15.11 2.32 14.36
CA GLU A 2 -14.87 2.72 12.96
C GLU A 2 -13.74 3.74 12.92
N TRP A 3 -12.56 3.28 12.52
CA TRP A 3 -11.53 4.14 11.95
C TRP A 3 -11.41 3.73 10.48
N ARG A 4 -11.81 4.62 9.57
CA ARG A 4 -11.48 4.47 8.14
C ARG A 4 -10.53 5.58 7.76
N CYS A 5 -9.32 5.20 7.40
CA CYS A 5 -8.51 6.00 6.51
C CYS A 5 -7.64 5.07 5.68
N ALA A 6 -8.09 4.84 4.45
CA ALA A 6 -7.35 5.23 3.27
C ALA A 6 -8.31 5.27 2.07
N SER A 7 -8.13 6.32 1.28
CA SER A 7 -8.70 6.58 -0.05
C SER A 7 -7.91 7.76 -0.63
N LEU A 8 -6.58 7.61 -0.54
CA LEU A 8 -5.50 8.57 -0.81
C LEU A 8 -5.13 9.50 0.36
N TRP A 9 -3.92 9.32 0.88
CA TRP A 9 -3.34 10.18 1.91
C TRP A 9 -1.82 10.35 1.72
N TRP A 10 -1.36 11.59 1.90
CA TRP A 10 0.04 11.96 2.01
C TRP A 10 0.34 12.65 3.35
N PRO A 11 1.53 12.43 3.94
CA PRO A 11 2.06 13.30 4.97
C PRO A 11 2.36 14.69 4.39
N TYR A 12 2.51 15.69 5.26
CA TYR A 12 2.81 17.07 4.86
C TYR A 12 4.07 17.19 3.99
N ASP A 13 5.10 16.39 4.29
CA ASP A 13 6.38 16.37 3.58
C ASP A 13 6.39 15.55 2.27
N ARG A 14 5.25 14.93 1.91
CA ARG A 14 5.10 14.09 0.70
C ARG A 14 6.08 12.92 0.60
N THR A 15 6.66 12.48 1.71
CA THR A 15 7.68 11.42 1.70
C THR A 15 7.13 10.02 1.44
N TRP A 16 5.82 9.80 1.60
CA TRP A 16 5.15 8.53 1.30
C TRP A 16 3.65 8.73 1.00
N LEU A 17 2.99 7.74 0.41
CA LEU A 17 1.57 7.74 0.03
C LEU A 17 0.92 6.44 0.45
N VAL A 18 -0.29 6.49 1.01
CA VAL A 18 -1.13 5.29 1.15
C VAL A 18 -2.45 5.46 0.41
N ALA A 19 -2.83 4.43 -0.35
CA ALA A 19 -4.08 4.39 -1.12
C ALA A 19 -4.73 3.02 -0.99
N THR A 20 -5.93 2.97 -0.41
CA THR A 20 -6.77 1.77 -0.46
C THR A 20 -7.57 1.82 -1.74
N GLU A 21 -7.48 0.74 -2.48
CA GLU A 21 -8.20 0.56 -3.73
C GLU A 21 -9.70 0.30 -3.42
N ILE A 22 -10.58 0.71 -4.33
CA ILE A 22 -12.05 0.68 -4.13
C ILE A 22 -12.67 -0.66 -4.60
N ASP A 23 -12.21 -1.20 -5.73
CA ASP A 23 -12.74 -2.37 -6.44
C ASP A 23 -11.95 -3.69 -6.18
N GLY A 24 -11.07 -3.70 -5.19
CA GLY A 24 -10.04 -4.71 -4.96
C GLY A 24 -9.61 -4.74 -3.50
N TYR A 25 -8.71 -5.67 -3.18
CA TYR A 25 -8.48 -6.08 -1.78
C TYR A 25 -7.20 -5.52 -1.15
N ALA A 26 -6.43 -4.72 -1.91
CA ALA A 26 -5.11 -4.28 -1.51
C ALA A 26 -5.09 -2.80 -1.07
N THR A 27 -4.15 -2.50 -0.17
CA THR A 27 -3.74 -1.12 0.12
C THR A 27 -2.33 -0.90 -0.39
N TYR A 28 -2.17 0.09 -1.26
CA TYR A 28 -0.89 0.44 -1.85
C TYR A 28 -0.14 1.45 -0.99
N LEU A 29 1.15 1.22 -0.79
CA LEU A 29 2.09 2.13 -0.15
C LEU A 29 3.16 2.53 -1.16
N GLY A 30 3.25 3.82 -1.47
CA GLY A 30 4.39 4.40 -2.20
C GLY A 30 5.32 5.09 -1.21
N ALA A 31 6.59 4.68 -1.12
CA ALA A 31 7.57 5.27 -0.22
C ALA A 31 8.99 5.12 -0.77
N SER A 32 10.00 5.52 0.01
CA SER A 32 11.40 5.23 -0.31
C SER A 32 11.68 3.72 -0.22
N HIS A 33 12.72 3.25 -0.93
CA HIS A 33 13.12 1.83 -0.87
C HIS A 33 13.37 1.35 0.56
N ALA A 34 14.08 2.13 1.38
CA ALA A 34 14.35 1.75 2.78
C ALA A 34 13.06 1.58 3.61
N ALA A 35 12.03 2.39 3.35
CA ALA A 35 10.73 2.26 4.02
C ALA A 35 9.95 1.06 3.51
N ILE A 36 9.98 0.80 2.20
CA ILE A 36 9.36 -0.37 1.57
C ILE A 36 10.01 -1.66 2.10
N ASP A 37 11.34 -1.72 2.17
CA ASP A 37 12.09 -2.87 2.68
C ASP A 37 11.71 -3.17 4.13
N ALA A 38 11.52 -2.13 4.96
CA ALA A 38 11.07 -2.28 6.34
C ALA A 38 9.64 -2.86 6.43
N VAL A 39 8.72 -2.42 5.57
CA VAL A 39 7.35 -2.95 5.50
C VAL A 39 7.33 -4.41 5.06
N LEU A 40 8.11 -4.75 4.02
CA LEU A 40 8.20 -6.12 3.50
C LEU A 40 8.88 -7.08 4.49
N ALA A 41 9.74 -6.56 5.38
CA ALA A 41 10.40 -7.35 6.41
C ALA A 41 9.51 -7.61 7.65
N ASP A 42 8.37 -6.92 7.79
CA ASP A 42 7.46 -7.11 8.93
C ASP A 42 6.58 -8.35 8.70
N PRO A 43 6.76 -9.43 9.50
CA PRO A 43 6.02 -10.68 9.31
C PRO A 43 4.54 -10.58 9.70
N THR A 44 4.11 -9.46 10.30
CA THR A 44 2.70 -9.23 10.68
C THR A 44 1.88 -8.63 9.52
N LEU A 45 2.54 -8.18 8.46
CA LEU A 45 1.92 -7.59 7.28
C LEU A 45 1.90 -8.58 6.13
N ASP A 46 0.73 -8.74 5.51
CA ASP A 46 0.62 -9.40 4.21
C ASP A 46 0.93 -8.38 3.11
N ALA A 47 2.21 -8.30 2.75
CA ALA A 47 2.74 -7.30 1.84
C ALA A 47 3.56 -7.93 0.72
N VAL A 48 3.33 -7.46 -0.50
CA VAL A 48 4.10 -7.85 -1.69
C VAL A 48 4.59 -6.61 -2.42
N ALA A 49 5.77 -6.71 -3.02
CA ALA A 49 6.31 -5.63 -3.84
C ALA A 49 5.47 -5.47 -5.12
N ALA A 50 4.95 -4.26 -5.34
CA ALA A 50 4.27 -3.89 -6.57
C ALA A 50 5.17 -2.98 -7.42
N HIS A 51 5.23 -3.25 -8.71
CA HIS A 51 5.89 -2.42 -9.70
C HIS A 51 4.84 -1.69 -10.55
N PRO A 52 5.17 -0.55 -11.19
CA PRO A 52 4.24 0.15 -12.08
C PRO A 52 3.69 -0.71 -13.23
N THR A 53 4.40 -1.78 -13.59
CA THR A 53 4.01 -2.74 -14.63
C THR A 53 3.40 -4.02 -14.06
N THR A 54 3.28 -4.15 -12.73
CA THR A 54 2.57 -5.28 -12.12
C THR A 54 1.10 -5.19 -12.52
N PRO A 55 0.57 -6.19 -13.25
CA PRO A 55 -0.84 -6.19 -13.61
C PRO A 55 -1.71 -6.19 -12.35
N LEU A 56 -2.74 -5.35 -12.35
CA LEU A 56 -3.79 -5.42 -11.36
C LEU A 56 -4.69 -6.59 -11.76
N ASP A 57 -4.63 -7.68 -11.01
CA ASP A 57 -5.60 -8.76 -11.13
C ASP A 57 -6.76 -8.46 -10.17
N PRO A 58 -7.93 -8.03 -10.67
CA PRO A 58 -9.10 -7.76 -9.83
C PRO A 58 -9.73 -9.04 -9.24
N SER A 59 -9.28 -10.22 -9.66
CA SER A 59 -9.82 -11.52 -9.22
C SER A 59 -9.03 -12.19 -8.09
N TYR A 60 -8.09 -11.51 -7.44
CA TYR A 60 -7.42 -12.08 -6.25
C TYR A 60 -8.45 -12.27 -5.11
N GLY A 61 -8.94 -13.51 -4.99
CA GLY A 61 -9.81 -14.04 -3.96
C GLY A 61 -9.67 -15.56 -3.93
#